data_AF-A0A1V4TPN5-F1
#
_entry.id   AF-A0A1V4TPN5-F1
#
_cell.length_a   1.000
_cell.length_b   1.000
_cell.length_c   1.000
_cell.angle_alpha   90.00
_cell.angle_beta   90.00
_cell.angle_gamma   90.00
#
_symmetry.space_group_name_H-M   'P 1'
#
loop_
_entity.id
_entity.type
_entity.pdbx_description
1 polymer ?
#
loop_
_entity_poly.entity_id
_entity_poly.type
_entity_poly.pdbx_seq_one_letter_code
_entity_poly.pdbx_strand_id
1 'polypeptide(L)'
;MAKRSRTYIWQFTIGLGFLSGLWTAIGIDPEEVLINLVGTTATGIFPDPLLRQLFIVLPLILLAISIRGAYKKGKVPGLASVLIAYVAGLSILVALWTSLLLLLAAIAIGYLATGRRLF
;
A
#
# COMPACT_ATOMS: atom_id res chain seq x y z
N MET A 1 -18.43 9.87 11.97
CA MET A 1 -16.96 9.95 11.80
C MET A 1 -16.31 8.58 11.79
N ALA A 2 -16.58 7.70 12.78
CA ALA A 2 -15.98 6.37 12.90
C ALA A 2 -16.01 5.49 11.64
N LYS A 3 -17.10 5.51 10.85
CA LYS A 3 -17.22 4.70 9.61
C LYS A 3 -16.19 5.10 8.55
N ARG A 4 -15.89 6.40 8.40
CA ARG A 4 -14.90 6.90 7.41
C ARG A 4 -13.47 6.58 7.84
N SER A 5 -13.15 6.77 9.12
CA SER A 5 -11.84 6.44 9.68
C SER A 5 -11.57 4.93 9.58
N ARG A 6 -12.57 4.10 9.87
CA ARG A 6 -12.49 2.63 9.70
C ARG A 6 -12.20 2.24 8.25
N THR A 7 -12.92 2.81 7.29
CA THR A 7 -12.68 2.53 5.86
C THR A 7 -11.28 2.97 5.43
N TYR A 8 -10.79 4.11 5.92
CA TYR A 8 -9.44 4.58 5.64
C TYR A 8 -8.37 3.63 6.16
N ILE A 9 -8.46 3.24 7.44
CA ILE A 9 -7.50 2.34 8.08
C ILE A 9 -7.45 1.00 7.36
N TRP A 10 -8.61 0.43 7.03
CA TRP A 10 -8.67 -0.85 6.33
C TRP A 10 -8.10 -0.78 4.91
N GLN A 11 -8.45 0.25 4.14
CA GLN A 11 -8.02 0.35 2.74
C GLN A 11 -6.56 0.79 2.60
N PHE A 12 -6.13 1.80 3.35
CA PHE A 12 -4.84 2.45 3.14
C PHE A 12 -3.79 1.97 4.14
N THR A 13 -4.08 1.98 5.44
CA THR A 13 -3.07 1.63 6.46
C THR A 13 -2.81 0.13 6.49
N ILE A 14 -3.86 -0.69 6.56
CA ILE A 14 -3.75 -2.16 6.58
C ILE A 14 -3.56 -2.69 5.16
N GLY A 15 -4.48 -2.34 4.25
CA GLY A 15 -4.44 -2.81 2.86
C GLY A 15 -3.19 -2.38 2.12
N LEU A 16 -3.07 -1.09 1.83
CA LEU A 16 -1.98 -0.59 1.01
C LEU A 16 -0.63 -0.55 1.74
N GLY A 17 -0.60 -0.16 3.01
CA GLY A 17 0.63 -0.07 3.79
C GLY A 17 1.12 -1.45 4.23
N PHE A 18 0.46 -2.00 5.25
CA PHE A 18 0.92 -3.21 5.92
C PHE A 18 0.98 -4.45 5.04
N LEU A 19 -0.07 -4.76 4.26
CA LEU A 19 -0.05 -5.96 3.41
C LEU A 19 0.98 -5.84 2.30
N SER A 20 1.15 -4.68 1.67
CA SER A 20 2.20 -4.51 0.65
C SER A 20 3.59 -4.73 1.26
N GLY A 21 3.85 -4.17 2.44
CA GLY A 21 5.11 -4.38 3.16
C GLY A 21 5.33 -5.85 3.55
N LEU A 22 4.28 -6.53 4.00
CA LEU A 22 4.32 -7.96 4.32
C LEU A 22 4.63 -8.81 3.09
N TRP A 23 4.00 -8.53 1.95
CA TRP A 23 4.28 -9.23 0.70
C TRP A 23 5.74 -9.06 0.30
N THR A 24 6.25 -7.82 0.30
CA THR A 24 7.67 -7.55 0.06
C THR A 24 8.57 -8.30 1.06
N ALA A 25 8.20 -8.38 2.34
CA ALA A 25 8.96 -9.10 3.36
C ALA A 25 9.08 -10.60 3.07
N ILE A 26 8.01 -11.22 2.58
CA ILE A 26 7.95 -12.65 2.22
C ILE A 26 8.81 -12.95 0.98
N GLY A 27 9.45 -11.92 0.38
CA GLY A 27 10.24 -12.04 -0.83
C GLY A 27 9.37 -12.14 -2.08
N ILE A 28 8.08 -11.84 -1.95
CA ILE A 28 7.17 -11.79 -3.08
C ILE A 28 6.83 -10.33 -3.33
N ASP A 29 7.50 -9.73 -4.31
CA ASP A 29 7.16 -8.37 -4.70
C ASP A 29 5.84 -8.43 -5.50
N PRO A 30 4.71 -7.95 -4.94
CA PRO A 30 3.39 -8.19 -5.53
C PRO A 30 3.24 -7.50 -6.89
N GLU A 31 3.95 -6.38 -7.09
CA GLU A 31 4.07 -5.74 -8.41
C GLU A 31 4.85 -6.62 -9.39
N GLU A 32 6.00 -7.15 -8.97
CA GLU A 32 6.83 -7.99 -9.83
C GLU A 32 6.14 -9.31 -10.18
N VAL A 33 5.40 -9.92 -9.25
CA VAL A 33 4.62 -11.14 -9.50
C VAL A 33 3.48 -10.89 -10.48
N LEU A 34 2.76 -9.78 -10.37
CA LEU A 34 1.75 -9.42 -11.37
C LEU A 34 2.38 -9.15 -12.74
N ILE A 35 3.49 -8.41 -12.78
CA ILE A 35 4.23 -8.12 -14.01
C ILE A 35 4.81 -9.40 -14.63
N ASN A 36 5.29 -10.35 -13.82
CA ASN A 36 5.89 -11.59 -14.31
C ASN A 36 4.84 -12.63 -14.71
N LEU A 37 3.75 -12.84 -13.94
CA LEU A 37 2.67 -13.76 -14.33
C LEU A 37 1.97 -13.30 -15.60
N VAL A 38 1.65 -12.00 -15.68
CA VAL A 38 0.97 -11.44 -16.85
C VAL A 38 1.96 -11.19 -17.98
N GLY A 39 3.20 -10.81 -17.68
CA GLY A 39 4.26 -10.61 -18.66
C GLY A 39 4.66 -11.90 -19.34
N THR A 40 4.82 -13.02 -18.62
CA THR A 40 5.18 -14.32 -19.23
C THR A 40 4.05 -14.90 -20.08
N THR A 41 2.79 -14.75 -19.65
CA THR A 41 1.63 -15.12 -20.48
C THR A 41 1.41 -14.16 -21.66
N ALA A 42 1.64 -12.86 -21.47
CA ALA A 42 1.52 -11.86 -22.53
C ALA A 42 2.64 -12.00 -23.57
N THR A 43 3.92 -12.19 -23.19
CA THR A 43 5.01 -12.34 -24.16
C THR A 43 4.92 -13.63 -24.97
N GLY A 44 4.29 -14.67 -24.41
CA GLY A 44 4.04 -15.92 -25.13
C GLY A 44 2.87 -15.85 -26.13
N ILE A 45 1.94 -14.90 -25.97
CA ILE A 45 0.69 -14.83 -26.75
C ILE A 45 0.57 -13.52 -27.57
N PHE A 46 1.20 -12.43 -27.12
CA PHE A 46 1.13 -11.07 -27.68
C PHE A 46 2.52 -10.38 -27.64
N PRO A 47 3.27 -10.33 -28.75
CA PRO A 47 4.58 -9.69 -28.83
C PRO A 47 4.54 -8.15 -28.85
N ASP A 48 3.38 -7.54 -28.56
CA ASP A 48 3.14 -6.12 -28.79
C ASP A 48 3.83 -5.22 -27.73
N PRO A 49 4.72 -4.29 -28.14
CA PRO A 49 5.44 -3.40 -27.22
C PRO A 49 4.52 -2.51 -26.37
N LEU A 50 3.37 -2.12 -26.93
CA LEU A 50 2.37 -1.28 -26.26
C LEU A 50 1.70 -1.98 -25.08
N LEU A 51 1.41 -3.28 -25.19
CA LEU A 51 0.84 -4.07 -24.09
C LEU A 51 1.82 -4.15 -22.93
N ARG A 52 3.10 -4.42 -23.21
CA ARG A 52 4.16 -4.44 -22.20
C ARG A 52 4.28 -3.11 -21.46
N GLN A 53 4.19 -1.99 -22.19
CA GLN A 53 4.26 -0.66 -21.60
C GLN A 53 3.03 -0.37 -20.74
N LEU A 54 1.84 -0.82 -21.15
CA LEU A 54 0.62 -0.71 -20.35
C LEU A 54 0.76 -1.43 -19.00
N PHE A 55 1.35 -2.63 -18.98
CA PHE A 55 1.55 -3.40 -17.74
C PHE A 55 2.58 -2.80 -16.78
N ILE A 56 3.51 -1.99 -17.27
CA ILE A 56 4.45 -1.23 -16.42
C ILE A 56 3.79 0.05 -15.90
N VAL A 57 3.01 0.71 -16.75
CA VAL A 57 2.39 2.01 -16.44
C VAL A 57 1.14 1.85 -15.55
N LEU A 58 0.39 0.76 -15.68
CA LEU A 58 -0.86 0.53 -14.95
C LEU A 58 -0.64 0.42 -13.42
N PRO A 59 0.33 -0.34 -12.88
CA PRO A 59 0.63 -0.38 -11.45
C PRO A 59 1.03 1.00 -10.93
N LEU A 60 1.87 1.74 -11.66
CA LEU A 60 2.26 3.11 -11.32
C LEU A 60 1.06 4.06 -11.23
N ILE A 61 0.10 3.95 -12.16
CA ILE A 61 -1.13 4.74 -12.13
C ILE A 61 -1.99 4.36 -10.91
N LEU A 62 -2.15 3.06 -10.61
CA LEU A 62 -2.91 2.59 -9.45
C LEU A 62 -2.26 3.03 -8.13
N LEU A 63 -0.94 2.97 -8.04
CA LEU A 63 -0.15 3.47 -6.92
C LEU A 63 -0.36 4.98 -6.76
N ALA A 64 -0.25 5.76 -7.85
CA ALA A 64 -0.44 7.20 -7.83
C ALA A 64 -1.87 7.59 -7.41
N ILE A 65 -2.89 6.88 -7.91
CA ILE A 65 -4.29 7.07 -7.51
C ILE A 65 -4.45 6.78 -6.02
N SER A 66 -3.81 5.72 -5.53
CA SER A 66 -3.93 5.31 -4.13
C SER A 66 -3.21 6.26 -3.17
N ILE A 67 -2.01 6.75 -3.53
CA ILE A 67 -1.30 7.82 -2.81
C ILE A 67 -2.16 9.09 -2.76
N ARG A 68 -2.74 9.49 -3.91
CA ARG A 68 -3.63 10.64 -3.99
C ARG A 68 -4.88 10.45 -3.12
N GLY A 69 -5.44 9.25 -3.09
CA GLY A 69 -6.57 8.86 -2.25
C GLY A 69 -6.24 8.94 -0.76
N ALA A 70 -5.06 8.46 -0.37
CA ALA A 70 -4.55 8.54 0.99
C ALA A 70 -4.35 10.00 1.42
N TYR A 71 -3.76 10.82 0.55
CA TYR A 71 -3.53 12.25 0.80
C TYR A 71 -4.83 13.05 0.92
N LYS A 72 -5.80 12.85 0.03
CA LYS A 72 -7.08 13.58 0.11
C LYS A 72 -7.87 13.28 1.39
N LYS A 73 -7.73 12.07 1.94
CA LYS A 73 -8.51 11.64 3.11
C LYS A 73 -7.81 11.87 4.45
N GLY A 74 -6.48 11.78 4.51
CA GLY A 74 -5.70 11.91 5.74
C GLY A 74 -4.60 12.98 5.72
N LYS A 75 -4.44 13.71 4.61
CA LYS A 75 -3.34 14.68 4.39
C LYS A 75 -1.96 14.02 4.64
N VAL A 76 -0.96 14.83 5.01
CA VAL A 76 0.40 14.39 5.36
C VAL A 76 0.44 13.32 6.47
N PRO A 77 -0.28 13.45 7.61
CA PRO A 77 -0.21 12.42 8.66
C PRO A 77 -0.84 11.09 8.24
N GLY A 78 -1.83 11.12 7.34
CA GLY A 78 -2.38 9.92 6.72
C GLY A 78 -1.34 9.17 5.89
N LEU A 79 -0.60 9.87 5.02
CA LEU A 79 0.51 9.27 4.27
C LEU A 79 1.58 8.68 5.18
N ALA A 80 1.96 9.40 6.24
CA ALA A 80 2.92 8.90 7.23
C ALA A 80 2.42 7.60 7.87
N SER A 81 1.12 7.48 8.18
CA SER A 81 0.56 6.23 8.71
C SER A 81 0.69 5.06 7.75
N VAL A 82 0.51 5.28 6.45
CA VAL A 82 0.64 4.24 5.42
C VAL A 82 2.10 3.79 5.28
N LEU A 83 3.04 4.73 5.30
CA LEU A 83 4.48 4.43 5.24
C LEU A 83 4.94 3.67 6.49
N ILE A 84 4.50 4.08 7.68
CA ILE A 84 4.82 3.38 8.93
C ILE A 84 4.24 1.97 8.92
N ALA A 85 3.01 1.80 8.41
CA ALA A 85 2.41 0.49 8.25
C ALA A 85 3.16 -0.39 7.24
N TYR A 86 3.66 0.19 6.14
CA TYR A 86 4.51 -0.52 5.19
C TYR A 86 5.81 -1.03 5.84
N VAL A 87 6.50 -0.17 6.59
CA VAL A 87 7.72 -0.57 7.34
C VAL A 87 7.40 -1.63 8.40
N ALA A 88 6.23 -1.54 9.04
CA ALA A 88 5.76 -2.57 9.96
C ALA A 88 5.59 -3.91 9.22
N GLY A 89 4.94 -3.93 8.06
CA GLY A 89 4.80 -5.14 7.23
C GLY A 89 6.15 -5.72 6.79
N LEU A 90 7.07 -4.85 6.38
CA LEU A 90 8.41 -5.25 5.92
C LEU A 90 9.24 -5.92 7.04
N SER A 91 9.11 -5.40 8.27
CA SER A 91 9.90 -5.85 9.42
C SER A 91 9.29 -7.02 10.20
N ILE A 92 8.07 -7.47 9.87
CA ILE A 92 7.32 -8.41 10.71
C ILE A 92 7.96 -9.80 10.82
N LEU A 93 8.68 -10.23 9.79
CA LEU A 93 9.39 -11.51 9.76
C LEU A 93 10.71 -11.49 10.55
N VAL A 94 11.27 -10.30 10.80
CA VAL A 94 12.55 -10.13 11.50
C VAL A 94 12.32 -9.75 12.97
N ALA A 95 11.38 -8.85 13.23
CA ALA A 95 11.13 -8.29 14.55
C ALA A 95 9.61 -8.09 14.78
N LEU A 96 8.95 -9.18 15.17
CA LEU A 96 7.50 -9.24 15.36
C LEU A 96 6.98 -8.16 16.32
N TRP A 97 7.64 -7.98 17.47
CA TRP A 97 7.19 -7.05 18.50
C TRP A 97 7.30 -5.58 18.08
N THR A 98 8.41 -5.19 17.44
CA THR A 98 8.57 -3.83 16.92
C THR A 98 7.61 -3.57 15.77
N SER A 99 7.34 -4.56 14.92
CA SER A 99 6.36 -4.47 13.85
C SER A 99 4.94 -4.27 14.39
N LEU A 100 4.53 -5.00 15.42
CA LEU A 100 3.24 -4.83 16.07
C LEU A 100 3.08 -3.43 16.69
N LEU A 101 4.12 -2.92 17.36
CA LEU A 101 4.10 -1.56 17.90
C LEU A 101 4.01 -0.50 16.80
N LEU A 102 4.75 -0.67 15.70
CA LEU A 102 4.69 0.22 14.54
C LEU A 102 3.30 0.17 13.87
N LEU A 103 2.68 -1.00 13.76
CA LEU A 103 1.34 -1.14 13.20
C LEU A 103 0.29 -0.46 14.07
N LEU A 104 0.36 -0.64 15.39
CA LEU A 104 -0.53 0.05 16.33
C LEU A 104 -0.34 1.57 16.26
N ALA A 105 0.91 2.04 16.19
CA ALA A 105 1.22 3.45 16.00
C ALA A 105 0.65 3.98 14.67
N ALA A 106 0.81 3.22 13.57
CA ALA A 106 0.25 3.56 12.28
C ALA A 106 -1.27 3.67 12.31
N ILE A 107 -1.96 2.72 12.95
CA ILE A 107 -3.43 2.75 13.10
C ILE A 107 -3.87 3.98 13.92
N ALA A 108 -3.18 4.28 15.02
CA ALA A 108 -3.48 5.45 15.85
C ALA A 108 -3.26 6.77 15.08
N ILE A 109 -2.15 6.90 14.35
CA ILE A 109 -1.85 8.07 13.51
C ILE A 109 -2.88 8.19 12.38
N GLY A 110 -3.23 7.09 11.72
CA GLY A 110 -4.24 7.07 10.66
C GLY A 110 -5.63 7.46 11.16
N TYR A 111 -6.01 7.01 12.36
CA TYR A 111 -7.25 7.40 13.03
C TYR A 111 -7.26 8.89 13.38
N LEU A 112 -6.17 9.41 13.96
CA LEU A 112 -6.02 10.83 14.26
C LEU A 112 -6.04 11.70 13.00
N ALA A 113 -5.41 11.24 11.91
CA ALA A 113 -5.37 11.92 10.63
C ALA A 113 -6.74 12.04 9.96
N THR A 114 -7.59 11.02 10.07
CA THR A 114 -8.97 11.06 9.54
C THR A 114 -9.98 11.68 10.52
N GLY A 115 -9.69 11.65 11.82
CA GLY A 115 -10.51 12.26 12.87
C GLY A 115 -10.31 13.78 12.99
N ARG A 116 -9.09 14.28 12.74
CA ARG A 116 -8.79 15.71 12.75
C ARG A 116 -9.21 16.36 11.43
N ARG A 117 -10.47 16.81 11.36
CA ARG A 117 -10.70 18.11 10.71
C ARG A 117 -10.11 19.18 11.64
N LEU A 118 -8.82 19.43 11.52
CA LEU A 118 -8.29 20.77 11.79
C LEU A 118 -8.52 21.55 10.50
N PHE A 119 -9.57 22.37 10.55
CA PHE A 119 -10.09 23.27 9.52
C PHE A 119 -10.82 22.59 8.35
#